data_AF-A0A2W4XEI1-F1
#
_entry.id   AF-A0A2W4XEI1-F1
#
_cell.length_a   1.000
_cell.length_b   1.000
_cell.length_c   1.000
_cell.angle_alpha   90.00
_cell.angle_beta   90.00
_cell.angle_gamma   90.00
#
_symmetry.space_group_name_H-M   'P 1'
#
loop_
_entity.id
_entity.type
_entity.pdbx_description
1 polymer ?
#
loop_
_entity_poly.entity_id
_entity_poly.type
_entity_poly.pdbx_seq_one_letter_code
_entity_poly.pdbx_strand_id
1 'polypeptide(L)'
;MIRPFRVMAAALAAMLASACSHMPDIGNVLPNSTSVTPDLAPRERVRVAIELLGEGDARRAEAELEAALEEQPNLRSASRLLEQINGDPAEVLGGGTARAYTVRQGETMSEIAQRFLGDSLLFYALARYNDLDAPNQVSAGQTLMIPRRQGVSVASAPSGGAESPATPRPTQPLASTPSANASRANELRLQGLQQLNGGNVDRAVALLRQARALDASNPAIQRDLDRAVRLQASLGGAN
;
A
#
# COMPACT_ATOMS: atom_id res chain seq x y z
N MET A 1 -57.83 -72.36 -23.01
CA MET A 1 -57.87 -71.80 -21.64
C MET A 1 -56.82 -70.70 -21.51
N ILE A 2 -57.22 -69.64 -20.84
CA ILE A 2 -56.79 -68.25 -20.98
C ILE A 2 -55.45 -67.97 -20.26
N ARG A 3 -54.54 -67.23 -20.90
CA ARG A 3 -53.39 -66.55 -20.26
C ARG A 3 -53.71 -65.05 -20.13
N PRO A 4 -53.69 -64.43 -18.95
CA PRO A 4 -53.73 -62.97 -18.83
C PRO A 4 -52.29 -62.41 -18.97
N PHE A 5 -51.97 -61.53 -19.93
CA PHE A 5 -52.28 -60.09 -20.04
C PHE A 5 -51.64 -59.20 -18.95
N ARG A 6 -50.50 -58.56 -19.31
CA ARG A 6 -50.02 -57.22 -18.89
C ARG A 6 -49.09 -56.74 -20.02
N VAL A 7 -49.53 -56.01 -21.06
CA VAL A 7 -49.95 -54.60 -21.17
C VAL A 7 -48.87 -53.59 -20.74
N MET A 8 -48.28 -52.97 -21.78
CA MET A 8 -47.85 -51.56 -21.95
C MET A 8 -46.82 -50.99 -20.96
N ALA A 9 -45.91 -50.10 -21.31
CA ALA A 9 -45.51 -49.32 -22.49
C ALA A 9 -44.03 -48.92 -22.21
N ALA A 10 -43.20 -48.36 -23.08
CA ALA A 10 -43.42 -47.40 -24.14
C ALA A 10 -42.26 -47.44 -25.13
N ALA A 11 -42.58 -47.15 -26.38
CA ALA A 11 -41.64 -46.86 -27.46
C ALA A 11 -41.17 -45.40 -27.41
N LEU A 12 -39.94 -45.17 -27.87
CA LEU A 12 -39.38 -44.04 -28.64
C LEU A 12 -37.92 -43.88 -28.19
N ALA A 13 -36.93 -43.59 -29.01
CA ALA A 13 -36.76 -43.51 -30.46
C ALA A 13 -35.24 -43.34 -30.65
N ALA A 14 -34.61 -44.14 -31.51
CA ALA A 14 -33.26 -43.86 -31.96
C ALA A 14 -33.31 -42.83 -33.10
N MET A 15 -32.53 -41.75 -32.98
CA MET A 15 -32.14 -40.90 -34.10
C MET A 15 -30.68 -40.48 -33.87
N LEU A 16 -29.81 -41.09 -34.67
CA LEU A 16 -28.41 -40.74 -34.87
C LEU A 16 -28.33 -39.44 -35.68
N ALA A 17 -27.55 -38.47 -35.20
CA ALA A 17 -27.05 -37.38 -36.02
C ALA A 17 -25.56 -37.17 -35.74
N SER A 18 -24.84 -37.02 -36.86
CA SER A 18 -23.40 -37.04 -37.04
C SER A 18 -22.60 -35.97 -36.29
N ALA A 19 -21.38 -36.38 -35.92
CA ALA A 19 -20.11 -35.67 -36.08
C ALA A 19 -20.12 -34.12 -36.04
N CYS A 20 -19.53 -33.58 -34.98
CA CYS A 20 -18.41 -32.65 -35.10
C CYS A 20 -17.60 -32.66 -33.80
N SER A 21 -16.29 -32.80 -33.99
CA SER A 21 -15.23 -32.83 -33.00
C SER A 21 -15.25 -31.57 -32.13
N HIS A 22 -15.46 -31.72 -30.83
CA HIS A 22 -15.02 -30.72 -29.86
C HIS A 22 -14.79 -31.37 -28.50
N MET A 23 -13.65 -32.05 -28.40
CA MET A 23 -13.00 -32.26 -27.12
C MET A 23 -12.80 -30.88 -26.49
N PRO A 24 -13.16 -30.63 -25.21
CA PRO A 24 -12.62 -29.47 -24.53
C PRO A 24 -11.10 -29.69 -24.51
N ASP A 25 -10.43 -28.86 -25.28
CA ASP A 25 -9.00 -28.63 -25.30
C ASP A 25 -8.53 -28.59 -23.84
N ILE A 26 -7.89 -29.66 -23.37
CA ILE A 26 -6.89 -29.56 -22.29
C ILE A 26 -5.74 -28.82 -22.97
N GLY A 27 -5.98 -27.52 -23.18
CA GLY A 27 -5.05 -26.58 -23.73
C GLY A 27 -3.89 -26.57 -22.77
N ASN A 28 -2.79 -27.11 -23.25
CA ASN A 28 -1.45 -26.95 -22.75
C ASN A 28 -1.20 -25.48 -22.35
N VAL A 29 -1.56 -25.11 -21.12
CA VAL A 29 -1.15 -23.87 -20.47
C VAL A 29 0.22 -24.11 -19.85
N LEU A 30 1.24 -24.09 -20.70
CA LEU A 30 2.52 -23.52 -20.30
C LEU A 30 2.98 -22.59 -21.43
N PRO A 31 3.60 -21.44 -21.13
CA PRO A 31 4.37 -21.20 -19.91
C PRO A 31 4.02 -19.87 -19.21
N ASN A 32 3.95 -19.88 -17.88
CA ASN A 32 4.65 -18.80 -17.19
C ASN A 32 5.20 -19.35 -15.89
N SER A 33 6.52 -19.36 -15.79
CA SER A 33 7.22 -19.45 -14.53
C SER A 33 6.94 -18.18 -13.73
N THR A 34 5.70 -17.96 -13.30
CA THR A 34 5.41 -17.13 -12.13
C THR A 34 5.91 -17.98 -10.97
N SER A 35 7.23 -17.93 -10.74
CA SER A 35 7.88 -18.70 -9.70
C SER A 35 7.43 -18.14 -8.36
N VAL A 36 6.27 -18.62 -7.91
CA VAL A 36 5.87 -18.58 -6.52
C VAL A 36 7.06 -19.15 -5.75
N THR A 37 7.54 -18.38 -4.79
CA THR A 37 8.71 -18.75 -4.02
C THR A 37 8.35 -20.01 -3.22
N PRO A 38 9.06 -21.14 -3.42
CA PRO A 38 8.72 -22.37 -2.74
C PRO A 38 8.96 -22.23 -1.22
N ASP A 39 8.18 -22.96 -0.43
CA ASP A 39 8.37 -23.11 1.03
C ASP A 39 8.25 -21.83 1.88
N LEU A 40 7.52 -20.80 1.41
CA LEU A 40 7.21 -19.63 2.23
C LEU A 40 5.90 -19.81 2.99
N ALA A 41 5.90 -19.46 4.29
CA ALA A 41 4.69 -19.35 5.08
C ALA A 41 3.76 -18.26 4.51
N PRO A 42 2.42 -18.40 4.62
CA PRO A 42 1.46 -17.47 4.01
C PRO A 42 1.67 -15.99 4.36
N ARG A 43 2.06 -15.70 5.60
CA ARG A 43 2.35 -14.32 6.03
C ARG A 43 3.65 -13.76 5.42
N GLU A 44 4.61 -14.62 5.13
CA GLU A 44 5.87 -14.24 4.49
C GLU A 44 5.65 -13.95 3.00
N ARG A 45 4.80 -14.73 2.33
CA ARG A 45 4.35 -14.44 0.97
C ARG A 45 3.73 -13.04 0.84
N VAL A 46 2.93 -12.61 1.82
CA VAL A 46 2.39 -11.24 1.87
C VAL A 46 3.51 -10.19 1.96
N ARG A 47 4.59 -10.44 2.71
CA ARG A 47 5.73 -9.50 2.79
C ARG A 47 6.44 -9.40 1.45
N VAL A 48 6.75 -10.53 0.83
CA VAL A 48 7.36 -10.58 -0.51
C VAL A 48 6.47 -9.85 -1.53
N ALA A 49 5.15 -10.07 -1.49
CA ALA A 49 4.22 -9.37 -2.36
C ALA A 49 4.24 -7.84 -2.15
N ILE A 50 4.38 -7.34 -0.92
CA ILE A 50 4.50 -5.89 -0.66
C ILE A 50 5.78 -5.32 -1.30
N GLU A 51 6.90 -6.04 -1.21
CA GLU A 51 8.16 -5.64 -1.85
C GLU A 51 8.03 -5.60 -3.38
N LEU A 52 7.50 -6.68 -3.96
CA LEU A 52 7.25 -6.79 -5.41
C LEU A 52 6.32 -5.69 -5.92
N LEU A 53 5.24 -5.38 -5.20
CA LEU A 53 4.35 -4.28 -5.55
C LEU A 53 5.07 -2.93 -5.49
N GLY A 54 5.96 -2.73 -4.52
CA GLY A 54 6.80 -1.54 -4.44
C GLY A 54 7.67 -1.33 -5.68
N GLU A 55 8.17 -2.42 -6.25
CA GLU A 55 9.00 -2.44 -7.48
C GLU A 55 8.18 -2.36 -8.78
N GLY A 56 6.86 -2.55 -8.70
CA GLY A 56 5.94 -2.59 -9.86
C GLY A 56 5.73 -3.98 -10.45
N ASP A 57 6.21 -5.04 -9.78
CA ASP A 57 6.04 -6.44 -10.21
C ASP A 57 4.71 -7.02 -9.70
N ALA A 58 3.61 -6.42 -10.16
CA ALA A 58 2.26 -6.76 -9.74
C ALA A 58 1.88 -8.22 -10.05
N ARG A 59 2.37 -8.76 -11.18
CA ARG A 59 2.08 -10.14 -11.60
C ARG A 59 2.68 -11.17 -10.65
N ARG A 60 3.91 -10.97 -10.18
CA ARG A 60 4.53 -11.87 -9.20
C ARG A 60 3.94 -11.68 -7.81
N ALA A 61 3.61 -10.44 -7.45
CA ALA A 61 2.93 -10.17 -6.19
C ALA A 61 1.56 -10.86 -6.11
N GLU A 62 0.76 -10.80 -7.18
CA GLU A 62 -0.53 -11.49 -7.27
C GLU A 62 -0.39 -13.00 -7.02
N ALA A 63 0.54 -13.66 -7.71
CA ALA A 63 0.78 -15.10 -7.54
C ALA A 63 1.16 -15.47 -6.09
N GLU A 64 1.96 -14.65 -5.41
CA GLU A 64 2.30 -14.88 -3.98
C GLU A 64 1.10 -14.69 -3.05
N LEU A 65 0.22 -13.72 -3.35
CA LEU A 65 -0.97 -13.44 -2.55
C LEU A 65 -2.04 -14.52 -2.74
N GLU A 66 -2.20 -15.02 -3.96
CA GLU A 66 -3.08 -16.16 -4.26
C GLU A 66 -2.62 -17.41 -3.52
N ALA A 67 -1.33 -17.77 -3.63
CA ALA A 67 -0.74 -18.89 -2.89
C ALA A 67 -0.93 -18.74 -1.36
N ALA A 68 -0.83 -17.51 -0.83
CA ALA A 68 -1.09 -17.25 0.59
C ALA A 68 -2.55 -17.51 0.99
N LEU A 69 -3.51 -17.18 0.11
CA LEU A 69 -4.94 -17.36 0.35
C LEU A 69 -5.40 -18.81 0.18
N GLU A 70 -4.74 -19.60 -0.68
CA GLU A 70 -4.97 -21.05 -0.78
C GLU A 70 -4.73 -21.76 0.55
N GLU A 71 -3.65 -21.39 1.25
CA GLU A 71 -3.31 -21.93 2.56
C GLU A 71 -4.12 -21.29 3.70
N GLN A 72 -4.34 -19.97 3.65
CA GLN A 72 -5.05 -19.23 4.70
C GLN A 72 -6.07 -18.24 4.10
N PRO A 73 -7.32 -18.68 3.85
CA PRO A 73 -8.33 -17.87 3.14
C PRO A 73 -8.77 -16.62 3.89
N ASN A 74 -8.53 -16.55 5.20
CA ASN A 74 -8.90 -15.41 6.05
C ASN A 74 -7.77 -14.38 6.22
N LEU A 75 -6.71 -14.43 5.39
CA LEU A 75 -5.64 -13.43 5.40
C LEU A 75 -6.11 -12.10 4.84
N ARG A 76 -6.69 -11.26 5.70
CA ARG A 76 -7.23 -9.93 5.33
C ARG A 76 -6.24 -9.06 4.57
N SER A 77 -4.95 -9.11 4.92
CA SER A 77 -3.90 -8.37 4.22
C SER A 77 -3.74 -8.84 2.78
N ALA A 78 -3.79 -10.16 2.54
CA ALA A 78 -3.63 -10.70 1.20
C ALA A 78 -4.83 -10.36 0.31
N SER A 79 -6.04 -10.56 0.82
CA SER A 79 -7.28 -10.18 0.12
C SER A 79 -7.31 -8.69 -0.22
N ARG A 80 -6.87 -7.83 0.71
CA ARG A 80 -6.81 -6.37 0.51
C ARG A 80 -5.78 -5.94 -0.54
N LEU A 81 -4.65 -6.63 -0.63
CA LEU A 81 -3.63 -6.34 -1.64
C LEU A 81 -4.10 -6.80 -3.03
N LEU A 82 -4.74 -7.97 -3.13
CA LEU A 82 -5.37 -8.43 -4.38
C LEU A 82 -6.46 -7.48 -4.86
N GLU A 83 -7.30 -6.97 -3.96
CA GLU A 83 -8.31 -5.96 -4.29
C GLU A 83 -7.67 -4.69 -4.90
N GLN A 84 -6.51 -4.28 -4.41
CA GLN A 84 -5.77 -3.15 -4.99
C GLN A 84 -5.08 -3.47 -6.32
N ILE A 85 -4.75 -4.73 -6.59
CA ILE A 85 -4.14 -5.16 -7.86
C ILE A 85 -5.21 -5.22 -8.95
N ASN A 86 -6.34 -5.86 -8.64
CA ASN A 86 -7.38 -6.19 -9.62
C ASN A 86 -8.52 -5.17 -9.69
N GLY A 87 -8.73 -4.37 -8.64
CA GLY A 87 -9.79 -3.36 -8.60
C GLY A 87 -9.43 -2.05 -9.30
N ASP A 88 -10.44 -1.20 -9.46
CA ASP A 88 -10.26 0.19 -9.87
C ASP A 88 -9.68 1.02 -8.70
N PRO A 89 -8.59 1.79 -8.91
CA PRO A 89 -7.95 2.51 -7.82
C PRO A 89 -8.84 3.60 -7.21
N ALA A 90 -9.74 4.22 -7.97
CA ALA A 90 -10.66 5.21 -7.43
C ALA A 90 -11.71 4.54 -6.52
N GLU A 91 -12.23 3.38 -6.90
CA GLU A 91 -13.17 2.61 -6.08
C GLU A 91 -12.53 2.10 -4.78
N VAL A 92 -11.34 1.50 -4.85
CA VAL A 92 -10.60 1.00 -3.67
C VAL A 92 -10.26 2.13 -2.69
N LEU A 93 -10.05 3.34 -3.22
CA LEU A 93 -9.77 4.53 -2.43
C LEU A 93 -11.04 5.29 -2.00
N GLY A 94 -12.23 4.85 -2.37
CA GLY A 94 -13.52 5.37 -1.90
C GLY A 94 -14.10 6.54 -2.69
N GLY A 95 -13.70 6.73 -3.95
CA GLY A 95 -14.40 7.52 -4.98
C GLY A 95 -14.62 9.01 -4.67
N GLY A 96 -13.88 9.57 -3.70
CA GLY A 96 -14.08 10.93 -3.21
C GLY A 96 -13.30 12.02 -3.96
N THR A 97 -13.50 13.26 -3.54
CA THR A 97 -12.74 14.41 -4.05
C THR A 97 -11.25 14.25 -3.74
N ALA A 98 -10.39 14.50 -4.72
CA ALA A 98 -8.94 14.45 -4.53
C ALA A 98 -8.34 15.80 -4.13
N ARG A 99 -7.23 15.74 -3.40
CA ARG A 99 -6.42 16.89 -3.03
C ARG A 99 -4.99 16.70 -3.50
N ALA A 100 -4.41 17.73 -4.13
CA ALA A 100 -3.00 17.76 -4.46
C ALA A 100 -2.10 17.81 -3.21
N TYR A 101 -1.06 16.98 -3.20
CA TYR A 101 -0.05 16.90 -2.16
C TYR A 101 1.35 16.80 -2.78
N THR A 102 2.26 17.69 -2.38
CA THR A 102 3.66 17.61 -2.81
C THR A 102 4.45 16.72 -1.84
N VAL A 103 5.04 15.66 -2.38
CA VAL A 103 5.87 14.68 -1.66
C VAL A 103 7.09 15.37 -1.07
N ARG A 104 7.34 15.14 0.22
CA ARG A 104 8.51 15.67 0.91
C ARG A 104 9.67 14.69 0.76
N GLN A 105 10.88 15.21 0.93
CA GLN A 105 12.09 14.41 0.83
C GLN A 105 12.08 13.26 1.84
N GLY A 106 12.27 12.05 1.33
CA GLY A 106 12.31 10.82 2.13
C GLY A 106 10.95 10.29 2.59
N GLU A 107 9.83 10.84 2.11
CA GLU A 107 8.53 10.19 2.29
C GLU A 107 8.37 9.01 1.32
N THR A 108 7.82 7.92 1.83
CA THR A 108 7.41 6.76 1.03
C THR A 108 5.91 6.81 0.71
N MET A 109 5.49 6.11 -0.35
CA MET A 109 4.07 6.01 -0.70
C MET A 109 3.22 5.42 0.44
N SER A 110 3.77 4.45 1.18
CA SER A 110 3.11 3.83 2.34
C SER A 110 2.92 4.79 3.50
N GLU A 111 3.87 5.69 3.76
CA GLU A 111 3.71 6.74 4.78
C GLU A 111 2.66 7.78 4.37
N ILE A 112 2.62 8.13 3.09
CA ILE A 112 1.63 9.05 2.53
C ILE A 112 0.22 8.43 2.63
N ALA A 113 0.08 7.18 2.23
CA ALA A 113 -1.16 6.41 2.34
C ALA A 113 -1.62 6.30 3.81
N GLN A 114 -0.71 5.96 4.72
CA GLN A 114 -1.02 5.92 6.15
C GLN A 114 -1.52 7.26 6.68
N ARG A 115 -0.88 8.37 6.29
CA ARG A 115 -1.22 9.70 6.79
C ARG A 115 -2.55 10.19 6.28
N PHE A 116 -2.86 9.97 5.01
CA PHE A 116 -4.04 10.57 4.38
C PHE A 116 -5.23 9.63 4.23
N LEU A 117 -4.96 8.32 4.10
CA LEU A 117 -5.99 7.29 3.92
C LEU A 117 -6.19 6.42 5.16
N GLY A 118 -5.29 6.54 6.16
CA GLY A 118 -5.35 5.82 7.43
C GLY A 118 -4.79 4.40 7.37
N ASP A 119 -4.34 3.94 6.21
CA ASP A 119 -3.88 2.57 5.98
C ASP A 119 -2.68 2.56 5.03
N SER A 120 -1.52 2.16 5.56
CA SER A 120 -0.27 2.06 4.82
C SER A 120 -0.30 1.03 3.70
N LEU A 121 -1.19 0.02 3.77
CA LEU A 121 -1.32 -0.99 2.72
C LEU A 121 -1.92 -0.43 1.44
N LEU A 122 -2.51 0.77 1.46
CA LEU A 122 -3.10 1.42 0.28
C LEU A 122 -2.09 2.11 -0.63
N PHE A 123 -0.79 1.94 -0.35
CA PHE A 123 0.29 2.55 -1.12
C PHE A 123 0.22 2.19 -2.61
N TYR A 124 -0.16 0.95 -2.95
CA TYR A 124 -0.21 0.49 -4.33
C TYR A 124 -1.42 1.08 -5.07
N ALA A 125 -2.62 1.07 -4.47
CA ALA A 125 -3.77 1.75 -5.05
C ALA A 125 -3.53 3.26 -5.20
N LEU A 126 -2.87 3.90 -4.23
CA LEU A 126 -2.53 5.32 -4.32
C LEU A 126 -1.55 5.62 -5.45
N ALA A 127 -0.56 4.75 -5.69
CA ALA A 127 0.35 4.86 -6.82
C ALA A 127 -0.42 4.73 -8.15
N ARG A 128 -1.26 3.70 -8.29
CA ARG A 128 -2.11 3.50 -9.48
C ARG A 128 -3.07 4.68 -9.72
N TYR A 129 -3.62 5.26 -8.66
CA TYR A 129 -4.47 6.46 -8.75
C TYR A 129 -3.74 7.68 -9.32
N ASN A 130 -2.40 7.70 -9.21
CA ASN A 130 -1.53 8.76 -9.71
C ASN A 130 -0.78 8.35 -10.98
N ASP A 131 -1.24 7.30 -11.66
CA ASP A 131 -0.63 6.75 -12.88
C ASP A 131 0.85 6.35 -12.68
N LEU A 132 1.18 5.82 -11.49
CA LEU A 132 2.50 5.28 -11.17
C LEU A 132 2.47 3.75 -11.15
N ASP A 133 3.29 3.13 -12.00
CA ASP A 133 3.43 1.67 -12.08
C ASP A 133 4.09 1.08 -10.82
N ALA A 134 5.05 1.79 -10.24
CA ALA A 134 5.79 1.35 -9.06
C ALA A 134 5.75 2.42 -7.96
N PRO A 135 5.21 2.11 -6.76
CA PRO A 135 5.16 3.02 -5.63
C PRO A 135 6.53 3.53 -5.17
N ASN A 136 7.61 2.75 -5.36
CA ASN A 136 8.97 3.15 -4.96
C ASN A 136 9.59 4.21 -5.89
N GLN A 137 8.97 4.50 -7.04
CA GLN A 137 9.45 5.56 -7.95
C GLN A 137 9.01 6.97 -7.53
N VAL A 138 8.19 7.09 -6.48
CA VAL A 138 7.75 8.39 -5.98
C VAL A 138 8.93 9.26 -5.58
N SER A 139 8.99 10.46 -6.16
CA SER A 139 10.12 11.38 -5.96
C SER A 139 9.73 12.58 -5.08
N ALA A 140 10.68 13.07 -4.29
CA ALA A 140 10.51 14.30 -3.55
C ALA A 140 10.19 15.47 -4.49
N GLY A 141 9.24 16.32 -4.12
CA GLY A 141 8.76 17.43 -4.96
C GLY A 141 7.69 17.02 -5.98
N GLN A 142 7.43 15.73 -6.18
CA GLN A 142 6.33 15.26 -7.03
C GLN A 142 4.99 15.64 -6.40
N THR A 143 4.04 16.07 -7.23
CA THR A 143 2.67 16.34 -6.77
C THR A 143 1.80 15.13 -7.04
N LEU A 144 1.19 14.58 -5.99
CA LEU A 144 0.24 13.47 -6.01
C LEU A 144 -1.17 13.98 -5.74
N MET A 145 -2.14 13.43 -6.44
CA MET A 145 -3.56 13.51 -6.11
C MET A 145 -3.90 12.46 -5.06
N ILE A 146 -4.36 12.94 -3.91
CA ILE A 146 -4.73 12.09 -2.78
C ILE A 146 -6.26 12.11 -2.65
N PRO A 147 -6.96 10.99 -2.89
CA PRO A 147 -8.41 10.92 -2.72
C PRO A 147 -8.79 11.06 -1.25
N ARG A 148 -9.85 11.82 -0.98
CA ARG A 148 -10.45 11.90 0.35
C ARG A 148 -11.44 10.74 0.51
N ARG A 149 -11.15 9.83 1.43
CA ARG A 149 -12.17 8.90 1.90
C ARG A 149 -13.25 9.67 2.66
N GLN A 150 -14.49 9.51 2.22
CA GLN A 150 -15.63 10.07 2.95
C GLN A 150 -15.90 9.18 4.17
N GLY A 151 -15.44 9.63 5.34
CA GLY A 151 -15.60 8.98 6.66
C GLY A 151 -14.27 8.40 7.18
N VAL A 152 -13.69 8.84 8.30
CA VAL A 152 -14.25 9.37 9.55
C VAL A 152 -13.60 10.71 9.94
N SER A 153 -14.46 11.68 10.25
CA SER A 153 -14.08 12.97 10.83
C SER A 153 -13.64 12.77 12.29
N VAL A 154 -12.33 12.84 12.57
CA VAL A 154 -11.86 13.22 13.90
C VAL A 154 -11.53 14.71 13.86
N ALA A 155 -12.47 15.48 14.38
CA ALA A 155 -12.40 16.93 14.49
C ALA A 155 -11.17 17.36 15.29
N SER A 156 -10.32 18.17 14.66
CA SER A 156 -9.49 19.18 15.34
C SER A 156 -9.08 20.22 14.30
N ALA A 157 -9.95 21.21 14.15
CA ALA A 157 -9.58 22.52 13.61
C ALA A 157 -10.28 23.57 14.48
N PRO A 158 -9.55 24.52 15.07
CA PRO A 158 -10.11 25.83 15.31
C PRO A 158 -9.66 26.80 14.21
N SER A 159 -10.68 27.46 13.64
CA SER A 159 -10.76 28.90 13.29
C SER A 159 -9.68 29.50 12.39
N GLY A 160 -9.98 30.30 11.37
CA GLY A 160 -11.22 30.93 10.95
C GLY A 160 -10.92 31.67 9.64
N GLY A 161 -11.95 31.84 8.81
CA GLY A 161 -11.80 32.35 7.45
C GLY A 161 -11.54 33.85 7.35
N ALA A 162 -11.06 34.24 6.17
CA ALA A 162 -11.53 35.42 5.45
C ALA A 162 -11.24 35.21 3.95
N GLU A 163 -12.31 35.08 3.15
CA GLU A 163 -12.33 35.15 1.68
C GLU A 163 -11.97 36.59 1.22
N SER A 164 -10.97 36.79 0.34
CA SER A 164 -11.02 37.04 -1.14
C SER A 164 -11.27 38.53 -1.53
N PRO A 165 -10.86 39.12 -2.72
CA PRO A 165 -10.21 38.59 -3.94
C PRO A 165 -9.08 39.48 -4.59
N ALA A 166 -8.47 39.00 -5.71
CA ALA A 166 -7.88 39.72 -6.89
C ALA A 166 -6.37 39.54 -7.25
N THR A 167 -6.13 38.78 -8.35
CA THR A 167 -5.10 38.92 -9.45
C THR A 167 -3.56 38.88 -9.20
N PRO A 168 -2.72 38.59 -10.24
CA PRO A 168 -1.63 37.60 -10.16
C PRO A 168 -0.20 38.15 -9.91
N ARG A 169 0.62 37.22 -9.39
CA ARG A 169 2.10 37.12 -9.34
C ARG A 169 2.89 38.25 -8.67
N PRO A 170 3.69 37.89 -7.65
CA PRO A 170 5.14 38.12 -7.75
C PRO A 170 5.94 36.81 -7.64
N THR A 171 6.95 36.70 -8.51
CA THR A 171 8.23 35.99 -8.33
C THR A 171 8.30 34.90 -7.24
N GLN A 172 8.32 33.64 -7.68
CA GLN A 172 8.95 32.56 -6.92
C GLN A 172 10.37 33.01 -6.55
N PRO A 173 10.77 33.03 -5.27
CA PRO A 173 12.18 33.02 -4.93
C PRO A 173 12.80 31.75 -5.51
N LEU A 174 13.96 31.92 -6.12
CA LEU A 174 14.77 30.84 -6.66
C LEU A 174 14.84 29.67 -5.69
N ALA A 175 14.77 28.46 -6.26
CA ALA A 175 15.05 27.20 -5.59
C ALA A 175 16.32 27.29 -4.73
N SER A 176 16.13 27.22 -3.41
CA SER A 176 17.20 26.83 -2.50
C SER A 176 17.44 25.34 -2.71
N THR A 177 18.63 24.97 -3.16
CA THR A 177 19.15 23.59 -3.04
C THR A 177 18.86 23.06 -1.63
N PRO A 178 18.47 21.78 -1.44
CA PRO A 178 18.41 21.20 -0.10
C PRO A 178 19.81 21.37 0.52
N SER A 179 19.88 22.15 1.60
CA SER A 179 21.14 22.43 2.28
C SER A 179 21.79 21.10 2.68
N ALA A 180 23.12 20.97 2.54
CA ALA A 180 23.86 19.79 3.01
C ALA A 180 23.53 19.44 4.47
N ASN A 181 23.14 20.44 5.27
CA ASN A 181 22.68 20.28 6.63
C ASN A 181 21.34 19.52 6.73
N ALA A 182 20.39 19.75 5.82
CA ALA A 182 19.08 19.09 5.80
C ALA A 182 19.23 17.60 5.44
N SER A 183 20.08 17.28 4.47
CA SER A 183 20.41 15.89 4.10
C SER A 183 21.02 15.15 5.30
N ARG A 184 22.02 15.77 5.93
CA ARG A 184 22.72 15.20 7.09
C ARG A 184 21.82 15.05 8.31
N ALA A 185 20.90 15.99 8.51
CA ALA A 185 19.87 15.89 9.54
C ALA A 185 18.96 14.68 9.33
N ASN A 186 18.55 14.41 8.08
CA ASN A 186 17.71 13.26 7.78
C ASN A 186 18.43 11.92 7.96
N GLU A 187 19.72 11.83 7.60
CA GLU A 187 20.53 10.64 7.88
C GLU A 187 20.61 10.34 9.39
N LEU A 188 20.89 11.34 10.21
CA LEU A 188 20.95 11.20 11.66
C LEU A 188 19.59 10.80 12.25
N ARG A 189 18.48 11.34 11.69
CA ARG A 189 17.12 10.95 12.09
C ARG A 189 16.87 9.47 11.84
N LEU A 190 17.19 8.97 10.65
CA LEU A 190 17.03 7.54 10.29
C LEU A 190 17.85 6.64 11.22
N GLN A 191 19.11 7.00 11.49
CA GLN A 191 19.95 6.26 12.44
C GLN A 191 19.34 6.26 13.85
N GLY A 192 18.79 7.38 14.31
CA GLY A 192 18.08 7.48 15.59
C GLY A 192 16.88 6.54 15.67
N LEU A 193 16.06 6.47 14.61
CA LEU A 193 14.91 5.57 14.55
C LEU A 193 15.33 4.09 14.56
N GLN A 194 16.41 3.71 13.89
CA GLN A 194 16.95 2.35 13.96
C GLN A 194 17.39 1.98 15.38
N GLN A 195 18.02 2.92 16.10
CA GLN A 195 18.41 2.70 17.50
C GLN A 195 17.20 2.53 18.42
N LEU A 196 16.10 3.27 18.19
CA LEU A 196 14.85 3.07 18.94
C LEU A 196 14.27 1.67 18.75
N ASN A 197 14.26 1.18 17.51
CA ASN A 197 13.79 -0.18 17.22
C ASN A 197 14.68 -1.25 17.88
N GLY A 198 15.98 -0.97 18.01
CA GLY A 198 16.94 -1.83 18.71
C GLY A 198 16.94 -1.68 20.24
N GLY A 199 16.05 -0.87 20.83
CA GLY A 199 15.99 -0.64 22.28
C GLY A 199 17.09 0.28 22.85
N ASN A 200 17.97 0.81 22.01
CA ASN A 200 19.06 1.71 22.41
C ASN A 200 18.56 3.16 22.51
N VAL A 201 17.65 3.42 23.44
CA VAL A 201 16.90 4.69 23.54
C VAL A 201 17.83 5.89 23.79
N ASP A 202 18.84 5.78 24.66
CA ASP A 202 19.78 6.88 24.92
C ASP A 202 20.55 7.31 23.67
N ARG A 203 21.00 6.33 22.88
CA ARG A 203 21.74 6.57 21.63
C ARG A 203 20.83 7.18 20.57
N ALA A 204 19.57 6.74 20.52
CA ALA A 204 18.56 7.34 19.65
C ALA A 204 18.29 8.82 19.97
N VAL A 205 18.11 9.16 21.25
CA VAL A 205 17.89 10.55 21.68
C VAL A 205 19.07 11.44 21.29
N ALA A 206 20.30 10.96 21.47
CA ALA A 206 21.49 11.71 21.08
C ALA A 206 21.52 12.01 19.57
N LEU A 207 21.25 11.01 18.73
CA LEU A 207 21.20 11.17 17.26
C LEU A 207 20.09 12.13 16.82
N LEU A 208 18.90 12.04 17.42
CA LEU A 208 17.77 12.90 17.10
C LEU A 208 17.98 14.35 17.56
N ARG A 209 18.71 14.59 18.66
CA ARG A 209 19.15 15.94 19.05
C ARG A 209 20.14 16.53 18.05
N GLN A 210 21.10 15.75 17.58
CA GLN A 210 22.05 16.19 16.55
C GLN A 210 21.33 16.52 15.24
N ALA A 211 20.39 15.66 14.82
CA ALA A 211 19.53 15.92 13.66
C ALA A 211 18.77 17.25 13.80
N ARG A 212 18.19 17.53 14.98
CA ARG A 212 17.43 18.77 15.24
C ARG A 212 18.34 20.00 15.27
N ALA A 213 19.58 19.87 15.69
CA ALA A 213 20.54 20.97 15.65
C ALA A 213 20.89 21.37 14.20
N LEU A 214 20.89 20.41 13.28
CA LEU A 214 21.16 20.64 11.86
C LEU A 214 19.92 21.14 11.09
N ASP A 215 18.73 20.70 11.47
CA ASP A 215 17.46 21.11 10.85
C ASP A 215 16.36 21.29 11.91
N ALA A 216 16.40 22.44 12.59
CA ALA A 216 15.45 22.78 13.64
C ALA A 216 14.02 23.02 13.12
N SER A 217 13.88 23.30 11.83
CA SER A 217 12.58 23.57 11.18
C SER A 217 11.82 22.29 10.82
N ASN A 218 12.43 21.11 10.96
CA ASN A 218 11.83 19.84 10.56
C ASN A 218 10.92 19.25 11.65
N PRO A 219 9.59 19.22 11.44
CA PRO A 219 8.66 18.72 12.44
C PRO A 219 8.70 17.20 12.62
N ALA A 220 9.31 16.44 11.69
CA ALA A 220 9.49 15.00 11.85
C ALA A 220 10.56 14.70 12.91
N ILE A 221 11.73 15.34 12.79
CA ILE A 221 12.83 15.20 13.76
C ILE A 221 12.35 15.57 15.17
N GLN A 222 11.58 16.65 15.30
CA GLN A 222 11.02 17.06 16.58
C GLN A 222 10.10 15.99 17.18
N ARG A 223 9.13 15.46 16.43
CA ARG A 223 8.20 14.43 16.93
C ARG A 223 8.92 13.15 17.34
N ASP A 224 9.92 12.73 16.56
CA ASP A 224 10.73 11.55 16.84
C ASP A 224 11.55 11.74 18.12
N LEU A 225 12.16 12.93 18.29
CA LEU A 225 12.88 13.29 19.51
C LEU A 225 11.96 13.31 20.75
N ASP A 226 10.78 13.93 20.65
CA ASP A 226 9.80 13.99 21.74
C ASP A 226 9.30 12.59 22.14
N ARG A 227 9.16 11.67 21.18
CA ARG A 227 8.87 10.26 21.47
C ARG A 227 10.05 9.59 22.18
N ALA A 228 11.26 9.73 21.65
CA ALA A 228 12.46 9.10 22.20
C ALA A 228 12.74 9.55 23.64
N VAL A 229 12.58 10.83 23.95
CA VAL A 229 12.77 11.39 25.31
C VAL A 229 11.73 10.85 26.29
N ARG A 230 10.47 10.68 25.86
CA ARG A 230 9.44 10.05 26.72
C ARG A 230 9.76 8.60 27.04
N LEU A 231 10.25 7.84 26.06
CA LEU A 231 10.72 6.47 26.27
C LEU A 231 11.91 6.44 27.23
N GLN A 232 12.87 7.35 27.06
CA GLN A 232 14.04 7.46 27.94
C GLN A 232 13.61 7.75 29.39
N ALA A 233 12.66 8.66 29.60
CA ALA A 233 12.11 8.98 30.92
C ALA A 233 11.38 7.78 31.55
N SER A 234 10.64 7.00 30.76
CA SER A 234 9.96 5.80 31.26
C SER A 234 10.92 4.70 31.72
N LEU A 235 12.12 4.62 31.14
CA LEU A 235 13.17 3.67 31.54
C LEU A 235 13.95 4.14 32.78
N GLY A 236 14.10 5.45 32.98
CA GLY A 236 14.82 6.03 34.12
C GLY A 236 14.02 6.11 35.43
N GLY A 237 12.69 5.98 35.37
CA GLY A 237 11.79 6.04 36.54
C GLY A 237 11.53 4.71 37.24
N ALA A 238 12.21 3.63 36.86
CA ALA A 238 12.03 2.29 37.40
C ALA A 238 13.04 1.93 38.52
N ASN A 239 13.54 2.93 39.25
CA ASN A 239 14.46 2.76 40.39
C ASN A 239 13.78 3.21 41.69
#